data_AF-A0A428UCB4-F1
#
_entry.id   AF-A0A428UCB4-F1
#
_cell.length_a   1.000
_cell.length_b   1.000
_cell.length_c   1.000
_cell.angle_alpha   90.00
_cell.angle_beta   90.00
_cell.angle_gamma   90.00
#
_symmetry.space_group_name_H-M   'P 1'
#
loop_
_entity.id
_entity.type
_entity.pdbx_description
1 polymer ?
#
loop_
_entity_poly.entity_id
_entity_poly.type
_entity_poly.pdbx_seq_one_letter_code
_entity_poly.pdbx_strand_id
1 'polypeptide(L)'
;MPLKEHTKALSASLAEAKLVPGVAASLIPEDFKPTTKLDVAFDGTAVKLGNLFRTSQCRLAPSIRFSKEPDSPSDATYMLLLVDPDAPTPDDPKFAFWRHWVLPGLMPLSGDEGLIAQVQPALTEYLGPGPKDDSKPHRYLFLLFRQPTTLDLTKEDVGGEEFVQRRSFDPVKFVEKHDLHLVGLNWMLGAGDGWKSE
;
A
#
# COMPACT_ATOMS: atom_id res chain seq x y z
N MET A 1 -18.93 6.06 -1.75
CA MET A 1 -19.23 4.89 -2.59
C MET A 1 -19.37 3.68 -1.67
N PRO A 2 -20.48 2.92 -1.75
CA PRO A 2 -20.66 1.67 -1.01
C PRO A 2 -19.52 0.68 -1.25
N LEU A 3 -19.19 -0.14 -0.24
CA LEU A 3 -18.07 -1.10 -0.33
C LEU A 3 -18.20 -2.05 -1.52
N LYS A 4 -19.42 -2.51 -1.84
CA LYS A 4 -19.68 -3.39 -2.99
C LYS A 4 -19.32 -2.75 -4.34
N GLU A 5 -19.65 -1.47 -4.52
CA GLU A 5 -19.27 -0.73 -5.73
C GLU A 5 -17.76 -0.48 -5.78
N HIS A 6 -17.16 -0.19 -4.61
CA HIS A 6 -15.71 -0.08 -4.48
C HIS A 6 -15.00 -1.37 -4.85
N THR A 7 -15.46 -2.54 -4.37
CA THR A 7 -14.89 -3.84 -4.74
C THR A 7 -14.88 -4.04 -6.24
N LYS A 8 -16.00 -3.76 -6.93
CA LYS A 8 -16.08 -3.92 -8.39
C LYS A 8 -15.11 -2.99 -9.12
N ALA A 9 -15.06 -1.72 -8.73
CA ALA A 9 -14.16 -0.74 -9.31
C ALA A 9 -12.69 -1.09 -9.05
N LEU A 10 -12.39 -1.58 -7.86
CA LEU A 10 -11.05 -2.00 -7.47
C LEU A 10 -10.58 -3.17 -8.35
N SER A 11 -11.35 -4.27 -8.40
CA SER A 11 -10.98 -5.44 -9.21
C SER A 11 -10.80 -5.08 -10.69
N ALA A 12 -11.68 -4.22 -11.24
CA ALA A 12 -11.54 -3.75 -12.62
C ALA A 12 -10.25 -2.94 -12.83
N SER A 13 -9.92 -2.03 -11.92
CA SER A 13 -8.70 -1.20 -12.02
C SER A 13 -7.41 -2.03 -11.91
N LEU A 14 -7.39 -3.05 -11.05
CA LEU A 14 -6.24 -3.96 -10.90
C LEU A 14 -6.02 -4.79 -12.17
N ALA A 15 -7.10 -5.26 -12.80
CA ALA A 15 -7.03 -6.01 -14.04
C ALA A 15 -6.58 -5.12 -15.22
N GLU A 16 -7.15 -3.93 -15.35
CA GLU A 16 -6.75 -2.94 -16.36
C GLU A 16 -5.26 -2.58 -16.26
N ALA A 17 -4.78 -2.39 -15.03
CA ALA A 17 -3.39 -2.08 -14.74
C ALA A 17 -2.45 -3.29 -14.77
N LYS A 18 -2.95 -4.51 -15.10
CA LYS A 18 -2.17 -5.76 -15.09
C LYS A 18 -1.43 -6.01 -13.76
N LEU A 19 -2.08 -5.64 -12.67
CA LEU A 19 -1.65 -5.95 -11.31
C LEU A 19 -2.17 -7.33 -10.91
N VAL A 20 -3.46 -7.59 -11.17
CA VAL A 20 -4.14 -8.86 -10.86
C VAL A 20 -5.13 -9.21 -11.99
N PRO A 21 -4.93 -10.32 -12.74
CA PRO A 21 -3.72 -11.14 -12.74
C PRO A 21 -2.52 -10.33 -13.22
N GLY A 22 -1.34 -10.63 -12.70
CA GLY A 22 -0.12 -9.92 -13.06
C GLY A 22 0.93 -9.89 -11.96
N VAL A 23 1.73 -8.83 -11.94
CA VAL A 23 2.90 -8.70 -11.06
C VAL A 23 2.56 -8.74 -9.57
N ALA A 24 1.32 -8.39 -9.19
CA ALA A 24 0.88 -8.34 -7.80
C ALA A 24 0.03 -9.55 -7.37
N ALA A 25 -0.17 -10.54 -8.25
CA ALA A 25 -1.02 -11.70 -7.97
C ALA A 25 -0.52 -12.59 -6.81
N SER A 26 0.76 -12.52 -6.46
CA SER A 26 1.33 -13.20 -5.29
C SER A 26 1.01 -12.51 -3.96
N LEU A 27 0.64 -11.22 -3.97
CA LEU A 27 0.27 -10.44 -2.78
C LEU A 27 -1.24 -10.23 -2.66
N ILE A 28 -1.93 -10.19 -3.80
CA ILE A 28 -3.34 -9.87 -3.90
C ILE A 28 -4.02 -11.06 -4.58
N PRO A 29 -4.81 -11.87 -3.83
CA PRO A 29 -5.57 -12.97 -4.42
C PRO A 29 -6.50 -12.49 -5.55
N GLU A 30 -6.65 -13.29 -6.61
CA GLU A 30 -7.50 -12.92 -7.77
C GLU A 30 -8.97 -12.70 -7.39
N ASP A 31 -9.46 -13.42 -6.38
CA ASP A 31 -10.82 -13.33 -5.84
C ASP A 31 -10.92 -12.39 -4.63
N PHE A 32 -9.89 -11.57 -4.38
CA PHE A 32 -9.84 -10.65 -3.24
C PHE A 32 -11.05 -9.71 -3.21
N LYS A 33 -11.69 -9.66 -2.05
CA LYS A 33 -12.79 -8.74 -1.74
C LYS A 33 -12.41 -7.94 -0.49
N PRO A 34 -12.24 -6.61 -0.60
CA PRO A 34 -11.92 -5.81 0.56
C PRO A 34 -13.08 -5.85 1.56
N THR A 35 -12.74 -6.06 2.83
CA THR A 35 -13.66 -6.01 3.98
C THR A 35 -13.75 -4.61 4.55
N THR A 36 -12.80 -3.73 4.21
CA THR A 36 -12.85 -2.29 4.49
C THR A 36 -12.30 -1.48 3.32
N LYS A 37 -12.74 -0.23 3.21
CA LYS A 37 -12.26 0.70 2.19
C LYS A 37 -11.06 1.48 2.73
N LEU A 38 -9.93 1.40 2.03
CA LEU A 38 -8.73 2.16 2.32
C LEU A 38 -8.73 3.48 1.54
N ASP A 39 -8.89 4.58 2.25
CA ASP A 39 -8.77 5.93 1.72
C ASP A 39 -7.37 6.48 1.98
N VAL A 40 -6.73 6.96 0.91
CA VAL A 40 -5.38 7.53 0.91
C VAL A 40 -5.46 8.89 0.25
N ALA A 41 -4.82 9.92 0.82
CA ALA A 41 -4.77 11.23 0.19
C ALA A 41 -3.44 11.96 0.45
N PHE A 42 -2.88 12.52 -0.61
CA PHE A 42 -1.72 13.42 -0.57
C PHE A 42 -2.20 14.86 -0.63
N ASP A 43 -1.94 15.64 0.42
CA ASP A 43 -2.33 17.05 0.51
C ASP A 43 -3.81 17.28 0.12
N GLY A 44 -4.71 16.45 0.68
CA GLY A 44 -6.14 16.47 0.39
C GLY A 44 -6.57 15.86 -0.95
N THR A 45 -5.63 15.54 -1.85
CA THR A 45 -5.91 14.89 -3.14
C THR A 45 -6.01 13.39 -2.95
N ALA A 46 -7.21 12.84 -3.14
CA ALA A 46 -7.49 11.42 -2.95
C ALA A 46 -6.85 10.52 -4.03
N VAL A 47 -6.30 9.40 -3.59
CA VAL A 47 -5.94 8.27 -4.44
C VAL A 47 -7.21 7.51 -4.83
N LYS A 48 -7.39 7.31 -6.14
CA LYS A 48 -8.59 6.78 -6.78
C LYS A 48 -8.20 5.70 -7.78
N LEU A 49 -7.76 4.55 -7.27
CA LEU A 49 -7.64 3.31 -8.05
C LEU A 49 -6.86 3.49 -9.37
N GLY A 50 -5.67 4.11 -9.29
CA GLY A 50 -4.77 4.27 -10.43
C GLY A 50 -4.64 5.67 -11.00
N ASN A 51 -5.24 6.69 -10.40
CA ASN A 51 -4.98 8.08 -10.81
C ASN A 51 -3.49 8.43 -10.62
N LEU A 52 -3.02 9.36 -11.44
CA LEU A 52 -1.61 9.76 -11.49
C LEU A 52 -1.30 10.84 -10.45
N PHE A 53 -0.19 10.65 -9.75
CA PHE A 53 0.46 11.63 -8.90
C PHE A 53 1.87 11.90 -9.39
N ARG A 54 2.30 13.15 -9.22
CA ARG A 54 3.69 13.55 -9.46
C ARG A 54 4.53 13.31 -8.21
N THR A 55 5.82 13.05 -8.42
CA THR A 55 6.81 12.90 -7.34
C THR A 55 6.77 14.03 -6.32
N SER A 56 6.64 15.28 -6.77
CA SER A 56 6.51 16.44 -5.88
C SER A 56 5.28 16.40 -4.97
N GLN A 57 4.16 15.85 -5.44
CA GLN A 57 2.92 15.73 -4.67
C GLN A 57 3.02 14.68 -3.57
N CYS A 58 3.91 13.70 -3.72
CA CYS A 58 4.07 12.57 -2.81
C CYS A 58 5.32 12.69 -1.93
N ARG A 59 5.88 13.88 -1.77
CA ARG A 59 7.09 14.10 -0.94
C ARG A 59 6.84 13.79 0.54
N LEU A 60 5.66 14.13 1.05
CA LEU A 60 5.25 13.83 2.42
C LEU A 60 4.35 12.59 2.42
N ALA A 61 4.35 11.87 3.55
CA ALA A 61 3.49 10.70 3.73
C ALA A 61 2.01 11.10 3.55
N PRO A 62 1.20 10.25 2.90
CA PRO A 62 -0.21 10.55 2.73
C PRO A 62 -0.97 10.39 4.04
N SER A 63 -2.12 11.05 4.13
CA SER A 63 -3.13 10.71 5.12
C SER A 63 -3.79 9.38 4.75
N ILE A 64 -4.06 8.57 5.78
CA ILE A 64 -4.71 7.26 5.66
C ILE A 64 -6.00 7.29 6.47
N ARG A 65 -7.08 6.70 5.94
CA ARG A 65 -8.37 6.54 6.61
C ARG A 65 -8.99 5.21 6.24
N PHE A 66 -9.55 4.51 7.21
CA PHE A 66 -10.35 3.30 6.98
C PHE A 66 -11.21 3.01 8.20
N SER A 67 -12.32 2.30 8.00
CA SER A 67 -13.18 1.82 9.07
C SER A 67 -12.74 0.44 9.52
N LYS A 68 -12.95 0.13 10.80
CA LYS A 68 -12.79 -1.22 11.30
C LYS A 68 -13.74 -2.19 10.56
N GLU A 69 -13.27 -3.40 10.28
CA GLU A 69 -14.10 -4.43 9.64
C GLU A 69 -15.24 -4.88 10.57
N PRO A 70 -16.43 -5.25 10.03
CA PRO A 70 -17.57 -5.66 10.83
C PRO A 70 -17.28 -6.80 11.82
N ASP A 71 -16.47 -7.79 11.41
CA ASP A 71 -16.23 -9.03 12.16
C ASP A 71 -14.87 -9.07 12.86
N SER A 72 -14.13 -7.95 12.94
CA SER A 72 -12.81 -7.95 13.57
C SER A 72 -12.85 -7.74 15.10
N PRO A 73 -11.90 -8.31 15.86
CA PRO A 73 -11.78 -8.12 17.32
C PRO A 73 -11.76 -6.64 17.74
N SER A 74 -12.28 -6.31 18.92
CA SER A 74 -12.32 -4.92 19.46
C SER A 74 -10.96 -4.22 19.45
N ASP A 75 -9.90 -4.98 19.67
CA ASP A 75 -8.49 -4.59 19.74
C ASP A 75 -7.71 -4.86 18.45
N ALA A 76 -8.41 -5.12 17.33
CA ALA A 76 -7.78 -5.34 16.04
C ALA A 76 -6.90 -4.15 15.65
N THR A 77 -5.65 -4.46 15.31
CA THR A 77 -4.68 -3.51 14.78
C THR A 77 -4.34 -3.88 13.34
N TYR A 78 -3.87 -2.89 12.59
CA TYR A 78 -3.64 -3.01 11.16
C TYR A 78 -2.23 -2.52 10.81
N MET A 79 -1.70 -3.06 9.71
CA MET A 79 -0.43 -2.68 9.13
C MET A 79 -0.64 -2.20 7.70
N LEU A 80 -0.07 -1.05 7.37
CA LEU A 80 -0.01 -0.55 6.00
C LEU A 80 1.35 -0.87 5.38
N LEU A 81 1.33 -1.52 4.21
CA LEU A 81 2.49 -1.65 3.33
C LEU A 81 2.30 -0.72 2.14
N LEU A 82 3.32 0.09 1.83
CA LEU A 82 3.46 0.77 0.55
C LEU A 82 4.61 0.13 -0.23
N VAL A 83 4.28 -0.47 -1.37
CA VAL A 83 5.26 -1.17 -2.21
C VAL A 83 5.13 -0.80 -3.69
N ASP A 84 6.24 -0.87 -4.40
CA ASP A 84 6.35 -0.58 -5.84
C ASP A 84 6.76 -1.86 -6.61
N PRO A 85 5.82 -2.55 -7.28
CA PRO A 85 6.10 -3.68 -8.18
C PRO A 85 6.90 -3.33 -9.43
N ASP A 86 7.17 -2.06 -9.70
CA ASP A 86 7.76 -1.59 -10.94
C ASP A 86 9.21 -1.13 -10.76
N ALA A 87 9.82 -1.23 -9.57
CA ALA A 87 11.18 -0.77 -9.38
C ALA A 87 12.23 -1.68 -10.07
N PRO A 88 13.29 -1.11 -10.70
CA PRO A 88 13.57 0.31 -10.89
C PRO A 88 12.77 0.98 -12.01
N THR A 89 12.21 0.22 -12.96
CA THR A 89 11.32 0.71 -14.02
C THR A 89 10.29 -0.37 -14.39
N PRO A 90 9.06 -0.01 -14.79
CA PRO A 90 8.03 -1.01 -15.16
C PRO A 90 8.47 -1.98 -16.27
N ASP A 91 9.39 -1.58 -17.14
CA ASP A 91 9.91 -2.39 -18.25
C ASP A 91 11.00 -3.39 -17.83
N ASP A 92 11.69 -3.16 -16.70
CA ASP A 92 12.72 -4.05 -16.10
C ASP A 92 12.59 -4.03 -14.56
N PRO A 93 11.53 -4.62 -13.98
CA PRO A 93 11.21 -4.47 -12.56
C PRO A 93 12.02 -5.43 -11.66
N LYS A 94 13.34 -5.45 -11.81
CA LYS A 94 14.24 -6.39 -11.09
C LYS A 94 14.34 -6.17 -9.56
N PHE A 95 13.82 -5.06 -9.05
CA PHE A 95 13.74 -4.75 -7.62
C PHE A 95 12.29 -4.74 -7.11
N ALA A 96 11.36 -5.31 -7.88
CA ALA A 96 10.01 -5.56 -7.40
C ALA A 96 10.07 -6.56 -6.21
N PHE A 97 9.46 -6.27 -5.07
CA PHE A 97 8.65 -5.10 -4.71
C PHE A 97 9.48 -4.12 -3.86
N TRP A 98 9.69 -2.90 -4.34
CA TRP A 98 10.46 -1.92 -3.55
C TRP A 98 9.63 -1.46 -2.35
N ARG A 99 10.22 -1.55 -1.15
CA ARG A 99 9.56 -1.13 0.10
C ARG A 99 9.66 0.38 0.35
N HIS A 100 8.54 1.07 0.24
CA HIS A 100 8.43 2.50 0.50
C HIS A 100 8.02 2.82 1.93
N TRP A 101 7.11 2.03 2.53
CA TRP A 101 6.59 2.29 3.86
C TRP A 101 6.05 1.00 4.50
N VAL A 102 6.34 0.78 5.78
CA VAL A 102 5.72 -0.28 6.60
C VAL A 102 5.33 0.34 7.93
N LEU A 103 4.02 0.48 8.11
CA LEU A 103 3.43 1.18 9.25
C LEU A 103 2.50 0.23 10.02
N PRO A 104 2.97 -0.38 11.12
CA PRO A 104 2.15 -1.24 11.96
C PRO A 104 1.30 -0.44 12.95
N GLY A 105 0.45 -1.14 13.69
CA GLY A 105 -0.25 -0.57 14.84
C GLY A 105 -1.25 0.54 14.49
N LEU A 106 -1.87 0.47 13.32
CA LEU A 106 -2.99 1.35 12.95
C LEU A 106 -4.28 0.86 13.62
N MET A 107 -4.99 1.75 14.31
CA MET A 107 -6.24 1.45 15.00
C MET A 107 -7.32 2.49 14.64
N PRO A 108 -8.42 2.07 13.97
CA PRO A 108 -9.57 2.95 13.78
C PRO A 108 -10.16 3.41 15.11
N LEU A 109 -10.38 4.72 15.25
CA LEU A 109 -10.99 5.30 16.44
C LEU A 109 -12.52 5.18 16.35
N SER A 110 -13.14 4.83 17.48
CA SER A 110 -14.60 4.69 17.55
C SER A 110 -15.29 6.05 17.48
N GLY A 111 -16.38 6.15 16.73
CA GLY A 111 -17.25 7.33 16.70
C GLY A 111 -16.84 8.44 15.72
N ASP A 112 -15.69 8.33 15.06
CA ASP A 112 -15.25 9.26 14.02
C ASP A 112 -14.89 8.48 12.75
N GLU A 113 -15.63 8.70 11.65
CA GLU A 113 -15.56 7.87 10.45
C GLU A 113 -14.18 7.95 9.79
N GLY A 114 -13.36 6.92 10.05
CA GLY A 114 -12.08 6.72 9.38
C GLY A 114 -10.89 7.42 10.03
N LEU A 115 -11.05 8.03 11.21
CA LEU A 115 -9.90 8.52 11.98
C LEU A 115 -9.11 7.33 12.54
N ILE A 116 -7.78 7.41 12.46
CA ILE A 116 -6.88 6.32 12.85
C ILE A 116 -5.87 6.84 13.86
N ALA A 117 -5.67 6.08 14.94
CA ALA A 117 -4.51 6.23 15.80
C ALA A 117 -3.39 5.30 15.35
N GLN A 118 -2.15 5.79 15.42
CA GLN A 118 -0.95 4.99 15.27
C GLN A 118 -0.38 4.71 16.66
N VAL A 119 -0.35 3.45 17.07
CA VAL A 119 0.12 3.03 18.40
C VAL A 119 1.51 2.39 18.39
N GLN A 120 2.14 2.28 17.22
CA GLN A 120 3.49 1.74 17.04
C GLN A 120 4.30 2.61 16.07
N PRO A 121 5.63 2.72 16.22
CA PRO A 121 6.48 3.40 15.24
C PRO A 121 6.51 2.65 13.90
N ALA A 122 6.89 3.35 12.82
CA ALA A 122 7.08 2.70 11.53
C ALA A 122 8.26 1.71 11.58
N LEU A 123 8.07 0.53 10.98
CA LEU A 123 9.17 -0.44 10.78
C LEU A 123 10.06 -0.01 9.61
N THR A 124 9.46 0.67 8.64
CA THR A 124 10.16 1.32 7.55
C THR A 124 9.57 2.71 7.40
N GLU A 125 10.37 3.75 7.56
CA GLU A 125 9.92 5.14 7.41
C GLU A 125 9.43 5.41 5.99
N TYR A 126 8.49 6.34 5.85
CA TYR A 126 7.95 6.71 4.53
C TYR A 126 9.05 7.27 3.63
N LEU A 127 9.21 6.66 2.46
CA LEU A 127 9.97 7.20 1.36
C LEU A 127 9.02 7.38 0.17
N GLY A 128 8.90 8.60 -0.33
CA GLY A 128 7.99 8.90 -1.44
C GLY A 128 8.36 8.20 -2.75
N PRO A 129 7.44 8.17 -3.72
CA PRO A 129 7.73 7.83 -5.11
C PRO A 129 8.97 8.56 -5.63
N GLY A 130 9.81 7.86 -6.37
CA GLY A 130 11.00 8.42 -7.01
C GLY A 130 11.25 8.00 -8.47
N PRO A 131 10.21 7.76 -9.31
CA PRO A 131 10.43 7.50 -10.72
C PRO A 131 11.10 8.70 -11.39
N LYS A 132 12.01 8.43 -12.32
CA LYS A 132 12.64 9.48 -13.13
C LYS A 132 11.69 9.97 -14.22
N ASP A 133 11.97 11.16 -14.76
CA ASP A 133 11.13 11.78 -15.81
C ASP A 133 11.08 10.97 -17.11
N ASP A 134 12.11 10.16 -17.38
CA ASP A 134 12.22 9.27 -18.53
C ASP A 134 11.66 7.86 -18.28
N SER A 135 11.26 7.54 -17.04
CA SER A 135 10.59 6.28 -16.72
C SER A 135 9.10 6.38 -17.01
N LYS A 136 8.50 5.25 -17.42
CA LYS A 136 7.03 5.12 -17.40
C LYS A 136 6.51 5.26 -15.97
N PRO A 137 5.25 5.69 -15.76
CA PRO A 137 4.69 5.79 -14.43
C PRO A 137 4.73 4.43 -13.70
N HIS A 138 5.17 4.44 -12.45
CA HIS A 138 5.21 3.27 -11.57
C HIS A 138 3.86 3.10 -10.86
N ARG A 139 3.48 1.86 -10.57
CA ARG A 139 2.30 1.52 -9.78
C ARG A 139 2.72 1.44 -8.32
N TYR A 140 2.04 2.18 -7.45
CA TYR A 140 2.27 2.17 -6.00
C TYR A 140 1.07 1.53 -5.31
N LEU A 141 1.31 0.42 -4.61
CA LEU A 141 0.28 -0.36 -3.92
C LEU A 141 0.25 0.00 -2.43
N PHE A 142 -0.88 0.51 -1.97
CA PHE A 142 -1.20 0.68 -0.55
C PHE A 142 -2.01 -0.54 -0.10
N LEU A 143 -1.38 -1.43 0.65
CA LEU A 143 -1.96 -2.68 1.13
C LEU A 143 -2.22 -2.57 2.63
N LEU A 144 -3.47 -2.72 3.04
CA LEU A 144 -3.86 -2.72 4.45
C LEU A 144 -4.08 -4.15 4.92
N PHE A 145 -3.31 -4.58 5.90
CA PHE A 145 -3.40 -5.90 6.51
C PHE A 145 -3.92 -5.81 7.94
N ARG A 146 -4.81 -6.71 8.34
CA ARG A 146 -5.09 -6.96 9.76
C ARG A 146 -3.94 -7.76 10.36
N GLN A 147 -3.46 -7.32 11.53
CA GLN A 147 -2.40 -7.98 12.27
C GLN A 147 -2.98 -9.06 13.20
N PRO A 148 -2.25 -10.16 13.45
CA PRO A 148 -2.51 -11.03 14.60
C PRO A 148 -2.35 -10.27 15.92
N THR A 149 -3.12 -10.64 16.95
CA THR A 149 -3.14 -9.95 18.25
C THR A 149 -1.79 -9.93 18.97
N THR A 150 -0.92 -10.92 18.72
CA THR A 150 0.39 -11.05 19.37
C THR A 150 1.55 -10.60 18.49
N LEU A 151 1.29 -9.88 17.40
CA LEU A 151 2.33 -9.44 16.49
C LEU A 151 3.17 -8.34 17.15
N ASP A 152 4.46 -8.63 17.33
CA ASP A 152 5.47 -7.69 17.82
C ASP A 152 6.66 -7.76 16.87
N LEU A 153 6.94 -6.65 16.18
CA LEU A 153 7.94 -6.58 15.12
C LEU A 153 8.87 -5.41 15.35
N THR A 154 10.12 -5.56 14.90
CA THR A 154 11.12 -4.50 14.91
C THR A 154 11.59 -4.15 13.50
N LYS A 155 12.45 -3.13 13.37
CA LYS A 155 13.00 -2.73 12.07
C LYS A 155 13.83 -3.84 11.43
N GLU A 156 14.38 -4.74 12.24
CA GLU A 156 15.15 -5.89 11.81
C GLU A 156 14.28 -6.93 11.10
N ASP A 157 12.98 -7.04 11.43
CA ASP A 157 12.05 -7.96 10.75
C ASP A 157 11.76 -7.57 9.30
N VAL A 158 11.88 -6.28 9.00
CA VAL A 158 11.89 -5.77 7.61
C VAL A 158 13.32 -5.62 7.07
N GLY A 159 14.34 -6.01 7.83
CA GLY A 159 15.74 -6.01 7.39
C GLY A 159 16.41 -4.65 7.39
N GLY A 160 15.84 -3.61 8.02
CA GLY A 160 16.43 -2.27 8.17
C GLY A 160 15.84 -1.19 7.25
N GLU A 161 16.57 -0.08 7.03
CA GLU A 161 16.07 1.11 6.32
C GLU A 161 16.88 1.48 5.07
N GLU A 162 18.05 0.87 4.89
CA GLU A 162 18.99 1.20 3.82
C GLU A 162 18.43 0.84 2.44
N PHE A 163 18.94 1.51 1.41
CA PHE A 163 18.53 1.30 0.02
C PHE A 163 18.53 -0.19 -0.39
N VAL A 164 19.59 -0.91 -0.05
CA VAL A 164 19.72 -2.34 -0.37
C VAL A 164 18.73 -3.19 0.44
N GLN A 165 18.38 -2.77 1.64
CA GLN A 165 17.44 -3.49 2.50
C GLN A 165 16.00 -3.30 2.00
N ARG A 166 15.63 -2.08 1.58
CA ARG A 166 14.32 -1.78 0.99
C ARG A 166 14.05 -2.54 -0.31
N ARG A 167 15.06 -2.61 -1.19
CA ARG A 167 14.94 -3.32 -2.48
C ARG A 167 14.95 -4.84 -2.38
N SER A 168 15.43 -5.38 -1.26
CA SER A 168 15.51 -6.83 -1.03
C SER A 168 14.33 -7.34 -0.21
N PHE A 169 13.34 -6.49 0.05
CA PHE A 169 12.14 -6.87 0.79
C PHE A 169 11.27 -7.81 -0.02
N ASP A 170 10.91 -8.94 0.58
CA ASP A 170 9.95 -9.88 0.01
C ASP A 170 8.63 -9.74 0.77
N PRO A 171 7.68 -8.92 0.28
CA PRO A 171 6.41 -8.71 0.96
C PRO A 171 5.57 -9.98 1.03
N VAL A 172 5.72 -10.92 0.09
CA VAL A 172 4.94 -12.17 0.06
C VAL A 172 5.37 -13.03 1.25
N LYS A 173 6.67 -13.29 1.37
CA LYS A 173 7.22 -14.03 2.50
C LYS A 173 6.95 -13.34 3.84
N PHE A 174 6.99 -12.00 3.87
CA PHE A 174 6.72 -11.24 5.08
C PHE A 174 5.26 -11.41 5.52
N VAL A 175 4.31 -11.25 4.60
CA VAL A 175 2.87 -11.43 4.87
C VAL A 175 2.56 -12.86 5.33
N GLU A 176 3.11 -13.86 4.65
CA GLU A 176 2.93 -15.27 5.01
C GLU A 176 3.54 -15.62 6.37
N LYS A 177 4.79 -15.19 6.63
CA LYS A 177 5.51 -15.48 7.88
C LYS A 177 4.79 -14.91 9.10
N HIS A 178 4.14 -13.77 8.94
CA HIS A 178 3.52 -13.02 10.04
C HIS A 178 1.99 -13.11 10.06
N ASP A 179 1.41 -14.02 9.28
CA ASP A 179 -0.04 -14.28 9.21
C ASP A 179 -0.86 -12.99 9.01
N LEU A 180 -0.39 -12.13 8.12
CA LEU A 180 -1.03 -10.85 7.82
C LEU A 180 -2.20 -11.07 6.85
N HIS A 181 -3.38 -10.61 7.23
CA HIS A 181 -4.59 -10.79 6.41
C HIS A 181 -4.92 -9.53 5.63
N LEU A 182 -4.92 -9.57 4.29
CA LEU A 182 -5.25 -8.40 3.46
C LEU A 182 -6.74 -8.06 3.62
N VAL A 183 -7.05 -6.81 3.97
CA VAL A 183 -8.43 -6.36 4.27
C VAL A 183 -8.88 -5.18 3.42
N GLY A 184 -7.93 -4.41 2.90
CA GLY A 184 -8.19 -3.26 2.05
C GLY A 184 -6.98 -2.94 1.18
N LEU A 185 -7.23 -2.31 0.05
CA LEU A 185 -6.19 -1.86 -0.85
C LEU A 185 -6.64 -0.61 -1.60
N ASN A 186 -5.69 0.26 -1.89
CA ASN A 186 -5.81 1.32 -2.90
C ASN A 186 -4.48 1.42 -3.66
N TRP A 187 -4.47 2.07 -4.81
CA TRP A 187 -3.24 2.18 -5.60
C TRP A 187 -3.27 3.43 -6.47
N MET A 188 -2.07 3.90 -6.85
CA MET A 188 -1.88 5.05 -7.73
C MET A 188 -0.78 4.81 -8.76
N LEU A 189 -0.77 5.63 -9.80
CA LEU A 189 0.40 5.81 -10.64
C LEU A 189 1.26 6.94 -10.08
N GLY A 190 2.57 6.75 -9.99
CA GLY A 190 3.53 7.80 -9.69
C GLY A 190 4.43 8.06 -10.89
N ALA A 191 4.62 9.32 -11.25
CA ALA A 191 5.48 9.72 -12.36
C ALA A 191 6.39 10.88 -11.95
N GLY A 192 7.56 10.97 -12.59
CA GLY A 192 8.44 12.13 -12.44
C GLY A 192 7.70 13.42 -12.80
N ASP A 193 8.09 14.53 -12.19
CA ASP A 193 7.46 15.83 -12.43
C ASP A 193 7.53 16.25 -13.92
N GLY A 194 8.61 15.89 -14.61
CA GLY A 194 8.84 16.16 -16.03
C GLY A 194 8.25 15.12 -16.99
N TRP A 195 7.69 14.01 -16.49
CA TRP A 195 7.13 12.96 -17.34
C TRP A 195 5.97 13.50 -18.21
N LYS A 196 5.98 13.12 -19.49
CA LYS A 196 4.95 13.47 -20.47
C LYS A 196 4.38 12.18 -21.04
N SER A 197 3.06 12.12 -21.17
CA SER A 197 2.44 11.07 -21.98
C SER A 197 2.89 11.24 -23.42
N GLU A 198 3.43 10.18 -24.01
CA GLU A 198 3.64 10.09 -25.46
C GLU A 198 2.30 10.16 -26.22
#